data_AF-A0A381NXM2-F1
#
_entry.id   AF-A0A381NXM2-F1
#
_cell.length_a   1.000
_cell.length_b   1.000
_cell.length_c   1.000
_cell.angle_alpha   90.00
_cell.angle_beta   90.00
_cell.angle_gamma   90.00
#
_symmetry.space_group_name_H-M   'P 1'
#
loop_
_entity.id
_entity.type
_entity.pdbx_description
1 polymer ?
#
loop_
_entity_poly.entity_id
_entity_poly.type
_entity_poly.pdbx_seq_one_letter_code
_entity_poly.pdbx_strand_id
1 'polypeptide(L)'
;MSDAWEKAFNEGWKPTVPWGSWKPKKPKKIFVSEIKDPTGHVENKEWEFAAYGYVPLAPSLLKDMEHDVKGVYHVTDVTGYFKLESIEGRRIDIPCFTKGSRSILGLLTDAEILVTLNGKASAFFEGDVNTYLDRNGLRWLSTVGQGDVSKSINDIVYEFSMTILPEVVKEFGIQNTEKSNLQIDVGNFIYDKDGSTKRKFMRFYYDKAKKLVRKPLIDKINRALGWRNNQNLSHNEILVHDFKIVNTKLIISEESSKSDRMFERARKEELLHWDTIQASDVANLRKK
;
A
#
# COMPACT_ATOMS: atom_id res chain seq x y z
N MET A 1 -26.25 -0.99 -47.83
CA MET A 1 -24.93 -1.33 -48.37
C MET A 1 -23.94 -1.25 -47.21
N SER A 2 -24.08 -2.01 -46.11
CA SER A 2 -24.17 -3.48 -45.98
C SER A 2 -23.05 -4.19 -46.74
N ASP A 3 -22.42 -5.18 -46.09
CA ASP A 3 -21.70 -6.34 -46.66
C ASP A 3 -20.23 -6.55 -46.21
N ALA A 4 -19.62 -5.64 -45.44
CA ALA A 4 -18.26 -5.87 -44.93
C ALA A 4 -18.20 -6.73 -43.64
N TRP A 5 -19.18 -6.58 -42.73
CA TRP A 5 -19.17 -7.25 -41.43
C TRP A 5 -19.70 -8.69 -41.48
N GLU A 6 -20.69 -8.97 -42.33
CA GLU A 6 -21.27 -10.31 -42.49
C GLU A 6 -20.29 -11.29 -43.16
N LYS A 7 -19.41 -10.79 -44.02
CA LYS A 7 -18.36 -11.59 -44.65
C LYS A 7 -17.27 -12.01 -43.66
N ALA A 8 -16.90 -11.12 -42.73
CA ALA A 8 -15.90 -11.42 -41.70
C ALA A 8 -16.39 -12.45 -40.66
N PHE A 9 -17.71 -12.51 -40.41
CA PHE A 9 -18.30 -13.46 -39.47
C PHE A 9 -18.44 -14.87 -40.05
N ASN A 10 -18.75 -14.99 -41.35
CA ASN A 10 -19.01 -16.29 -41.99
C ASN A 10 -17.75 -17.01 -42.50
N GLU A 11 -16.63 -16.32 -42.69
CA GLU A 11 -15.39 -16.93 -43.23
C GLU A 11 -14.47 -17.56 -42.16
N GLY A 12 -14.92 -17.67 -40.90
CA GLY A 12 -14.16 -18.37 -39.84
C GLY A 12 -12.81 -17.72 -39.56
N TRP A 13 -12.83 -16.55 -38.93
CA TRP A 13 -11.61 -15.80 -38.59
C TRP A 13 -10.67 -16.64 -37.71
N LYS A 14 -9.51 -16.99 -38.28
CA LYS A 14 -8.34 -17.46 -37.51
C LYS A 14 -7.46 -16.24 -37.21
N PRO A 15 -7.04 -16.01 -35.95
CA PRO A 15 -6.20 -14.88 -35.62
C PRO A 15 -4.86 -14.98 -36.36
N THR A 16 -4.61 -14.03 -37.27
CA THR A 16 -3.28 -13.77 -37.83
C THR A 16 -2.59 -12.68 -37.01
N VAL A 17 -2.19 -13.02 -35.79
CA VAL A 17 -1.14 -12.29 -35.07
C VAL A 17 -0.14 -13.31 -34.53
N PRO A 18 1.14 -13.25 -34.94
CA PRO A 18 2.16 -14.14 -34.41
C PRO A 18 2.31 -13.91 -32.89
N TRP A 19 2.41 -15.01 -32.13
CA TRP A 19 2.69 -15.05 -30.70
C TRP A 19 4.08 -14.49 -30.34
N GLY A 20 4.28 -13.19 -30.54
CA GLY A 20 5.58 -12.57 -30.29
C GLY A 20 5.60 -11.08 -30.62
N SER A 21 5.02 -10.25 -29.74
CA SER A 21 5.48 -8.88 -29.48
C SER A 21 4.63 -8.09 -28.46
N TRP A 22 3.89 -8.76 -27.56
CA TRP A 22 3.39 -8.07 -26.37
C TRP A 22 4.55 -7.91 -25.38
N LYS A 23 5.17 -6.73 -25.37
CA LYS A 23 6.02 -6.30 -24.25
C LYS A 23 5.10 -5.57 -23.26
N PRO A 24 4.88 -6.08 -22.03
CA PRO A 24 4.16 -5.31 -21.02
C PRO A 24 4.86 -3.96 -20.86
N LYS A 25 4.09 -2.87 -20.95
CA LYS A 25 4.56 -1.55 -20.54
C LYS A 25 5.06 -1.70 -19.10
N LYS A 26 6.27 -1.21 -18.78
CA LYS A 26 6.78 -1.22 -17.40
C LYS A 26 5.68 -0.67 -16.49
N PRO A 27 5.24 -1.42 -15.46
CA PRO A 27 4.15 -0.98 -14.60
C PRO A 27 4.53 0.39 -14.01
N LYS A 28 3.60 1.35 -14.09
CA LYS A 28 3.74 2.61 -13.35
C LYS A 28 3.82 2.24 -11.87
N LYS A 29 4.85 2.74 -11.18
CA LYS A 29 5.28 2.23 -9.87
C LYS A 29 4.27 2.41 -8.71
N ILE A 30 3.15 3.11 -8.87
CA ILE A 30 2.38 3.70 -7.76
C ILE A 30 0.88 3.41 -7.95
N PHE A 31 0.19 2.89 -6.92
CA PHE A 31 -1.29 2.79 -6.87
C PHE A 31 -1.90 4.19 -6.65
N VAL A 32 -3.09 4.48 -7.19
CA VAL A 32 -3.75 5.80 -7.08
C VAL A 32 -4.02 6.24 -5.63
N SER A 33 -4.10 5.31 -4.68
CA SER A 33 -4.30 5.58 -3.25
C SER A 33 -3.02 5.91 -2.46
N GLU A 34 -1.85 5.94 -3.10
CA GLU A 34 -0.59 6.18 -2.40
C GLU A 34 -0.36 7.69 -2.23
N ILE A 35 -0.48 8.18 -0.99
CA ILE A 35 -0.19 9.58 -0.62
C ILE A 35 1.25 9.88 -1.03
N LYS A 36 1.42 10.84 -1.95
CA LYS A 36 2.72 11.43 -2.25
C LYS A 36 3.25 12.08 -0.97
N ASP A 37 4.52 11.84 -0.67
CA ASP A 37 5.22 12.54 0.41
C ASP A 37 4.99 14.07 0.27
N PRO A 38 4.45 14.75 1.28
CA PRO A 38 4.21 16.19 1.24
C PRO A 38 5.49 17.03 1.12
N THR A 39 6.68 16.43 1.28
CA THR A 39 7.98 17.11 1.11
C THR A 39 8.44 17.20 -0.35
N GLY A 40 7.77 16.51 -1.29
CA GLY A 40 8.12 16.60 -2.72
C GLY A 40 9.36 15.79 -3.15
N HIS A 41 9.87 14.90 -2.29
CA HIS A 41 10.97 14.00 -2.64
C HIS A 41 10.46 12.87 -3.55
N VAL A 42 10.80 12.96 -4.84
CA VAL A 42 10.23 12.14 -5.94
C VAL A 42 10.56 10.64 -5.84
N GLU A 43 11.38 10.20 -4.89
CA GLU A 43 11.84 8.80 -4.82
C GLU A 43 11.63 8.08 -3.48
N ASN A 44 11.11 8.69 -2.41
CA ASN A 44 10.88 8.04 -1.09
C ASN A 44 11.91 6.93 -0.76
N LYS A 45 13.19 7.30 -0.59
CA LYS A 45 14.25 6.27 -0.52
C LYS A 45 14.18 5.56 0.82
N GLU A 46 14.33 4.23 0.84
CA GLU A 46 14.17 3.44 2.08
C GLU A 46 15.11 3.88 3.22
N TRP A 47 16.30 4.38 2.87
CA TRP A 47 17.28 4.86 3.84
C TRP A 47 16.92 6.22 4.44
N GLU A 48 16.12 7.05 3.76
CA GLU A 48 15.63 8.32 4.32
C GLU A 48 14.67 8.00 5.48
N PHE A 49 13.71 7.10 5.26
CA PHE A 49 12.78 6.66 6.32
C PHE A 49 13.50 6.01 7.52
N ALA A 50 14.51 5.17 7.26
CA ALA A 50 15.33 4.62 8.32
C ALA A 50 16.14 5.70 9.06
N ALA A 51 16.66 6.72 8.38
CA ALA A 51 17.38 7.83 9.00
C ALA A 51 16.47 8.68 9.91
N TYR A 52 15.20 8.86 9.53
CA TYR A 52 14.19 9.49 10.38
C TYR A 52 13.68 8.59 11.52
N GLY A 53 14.10 7.33 11.56
CA GLY A 53 13.72 6.38 12.61
C GLY A 53 12.28 5.88 12.49
N TYR A 54 11.73 5.83 11.27
CA TYR A 54 10.38 5.35 11.02
C TYR A 54 10.26 3.83 11.23
N VAL A 55 9.05 3.35 11.54
CA VAL A 55 8.83 1.92 11.79
C VAL A 55 8.63 1.20 10.45
N PRO A 56 9.53 0.29 10.04
CA PRO A 56 9.32 -0.51 8.84
C PRO A 56 8.25 -1.57 9.12
N LEU A 57 7.25 -1.65 8.25
CA LEU A 57 6.16 -2.63 8.29
C LEU A 57 6.32 -3.65 7.16
N ALA A 58 7.56 -4.05 6.85
CA ALA A 58 7.83 -5.01 5.80
C ALA A 58 7.36 -6.43 6.21
N PRO A 59 6.86 -7.26 5.27
CA PRO A 59 6.41 -8.62 5.58
C PRO A 59 7.47 -9.49 6.26
N SER A 60 8.76 -9.28 5.96
CA SER A 60 9.86 -10.04 6.56
C SER A 60 10.02 -9.78 8.08
N LEU A 61 9.62 -8.59 8.55
CA LEU A 61 9.63 -8.23 9.98
C LEU A 61 8.36 -8.71 10.67
N LEU A 62 7.25 -8.75 9.95
CA LEU A 62 5.93 -9.10 10.46
C LEU A 62 5.62 -10.62 10.38
N LYS A 63 6.56 -11.42 9.83
CA LYS A 63 6.38 -12.84 9.53
C LYS A 63 5.81 -13.67 10.68
N ASP A 64 6.25 -13.39 11.92
CA ASP A 64 5.82 -14.17 13.09
C ASP A 64 4.37 -13.87 13.52
N MET A 65 3.73 -12.87 12.92
CA MET A 65 2.33 -12.49 13.13
C MET A 65 1.43 -12.85 11.93
N GLU A 66 2.00 -13.46 10.89
CA GLU A 66 1.28 -13.83 9.67
C GLU A 66 0.17 -14.84 9.95
N HIS A 67 -0.98 -14.61 9.34
CA HIS A 67 -2.08 -15.57 9.31
C HIS A 67 -2.83 -15.47 7.99
N ASP A 68 -3.46 -16.57 7.58
CA ASP A 68 -4.25 -16.61 6.37
C ASP A 68 -5.51 -15.75 6.53
N VAL A 69 -5.80 -14.96 5.49
CA VAL A 69 -7.01 -14.15 5.37
C VAL A 69 -7.76 -14.50 4.10
N LYS A 70 -9.09 -14.50 4.20
CA LYS A 70 -9.98 -14.80 3.08
C LYS A 70 -11.04 -13.72 2.94
N GLY A 71 -11.35 -13.35 1.70
CA GLY A 71 -12.41 -12.40 1.39
C GLY A 71 -12.13 -10.98 1.91
N VAL A 72 -10.87 -10.55 1.86
CA VAL A 72 -10.50 -9.16 2.15
C VAL A 72 -10.60 -8.33 0.87
N TYR A 73 -10.82 -7.03 1.02
CA TYR A 73 -11.10 -6.14 -0.09
C TYR A 73 -9.97 -5.13 -0.31
N HIS A 74 -9.68 -4.84 -1.57
CA HIS A 74 -8.84 -3.74 -2.00
C HIS A 74 -9.62 -2.91 -3.03
N VAL A 75 -9.43 -1.60 -3.03
CA VAL A 75 -10.02 -0.70 -4.03
C VAL A 75 -8.92 -0.01 -4.80
N THR A 76 -9.09 0.09 -6.11
CA THR A 76 -8.06 0.60 -7.01
C THR A 76 -8.68 1.16 -8.30
N ASP A 77 -7.86 1.76 -9.17
CA ASP A 77 -8.25 2.17 -10.51
C ASP A 77 -7.87 1.09 -11.55
N VAL A 78 -8.26 1.26 -12.82
CA VAL A 78 -7.90 0.31 -13.89
C VAL A 78 -6.38 0.10 -14.00
N THR A 79 -5.58 1.16 -13.83
CA THR A 79 -4.11 1.04 -13.87
C THR A 79 -3.57 0.23 -12.70
N GLY A 80 -4.09 0.50 -11.50
CA GLY A 80 -3.72 -0.17 -10.26
C GLY A 80 -4.12 -1.64 -10.27
N TYR A 81 -5.24 -2.02 -10.89
CA TYR A 81 -5.60 -3.43 -11.07
C TYR A 81 -4.51 -4.22 -11.80
N PHE A 82 -4.00 -3.73 -12.93
CA PHE A 82 -2.91 -4.43 -13.64
C PHE A 82 -1.60 -4.46 -12.85
N LYS A 83 -1.33 -3.44 -12.02
CA LYS A 83 -0.22 -3.48 -11.05
C LYS A 83 -0.45 -4.61 -10.04
N LEU A 84 -1.68 -4.73 -9.53
CA LEU A 84 -2.08 -5.76 -8.57
C LEU A 84 -1.90 -7.18 -9.13
N GLU A 85 -2.38 -7.44 -10.35
CA GLU A 85 -2.17 -8.73 -11.04
C GLU A 85 -0.67 -9.05 -11.18
N SER A 86 0.15 -8.06 -11.53
CA SER A 86 1.59 -8.26 -11.73
C SER A 86 2.36 -8.68 -10.47
N ILE A 87 1.78 -8.43 -9.28
CA ILE A 87 2.36 -8.75 -7.97
C ILE A 87 1.61 -9.86 -7.23
N GLU A 88 0.62 -10.50 -7.86
CA GLU A 88 -0.08 -11.65 -7.30
C GLU A 88 0.91 -12.78 -6.92
N GLY A 89 0.73 -13.40 -5.75
CA GLY A 89 1.63 -14.43 -5.23
C GLY A 89 3.03 -13.93 -4.83
N ARG A 90 3.27 -12.61 -4.84
CA ARG A 90 4.53 -12.03 -4.34
C ARG A 90 4.39 -11.59 -2.89
N ARG A 91 5.53 -11.56 -2.19
CA ARG A 91 5.62 -11.06 -0.81
C ARG A 91 5.75 -9.54 -0.77
N ILE A 92 4.73 -8.85 -1.28
CA ILE A 92 4.59 -7.39 -1.29
C ILE A 92 3.26 -7.06 -0.62
N ASP A 93 3.29 -6.25 0.45
CA ASP A 93 2.08 -5.86 1.17
C ASP A 93 1.29 -4.80 0.39
N ILE A 94 0.00 -5.06 0.26
CA ILE A 94 -0.99 -4.08 -0.20
C ILE A 94 -2.00 -3.79 0.92
N PRO A 95 -2.60 -2.59 0.94
CA PRO A 95 -3.57 -2.23 1.95
C PRO A 95 -4.92 -2.85 1.57
N CYS A 96 -5.53 -3.57 2.48
CA CYS A 96 -6.85 -4.16 2.34
C CYS A 96 -7.73 -3.79 3.53
N PHE A 97 -9.02 -4.06 3.42
CA PHE A 97 -9.98 -3.90 4.50
C PHE A 97 -10.93 -5.10 4.58
N THR A 98 -11.51 -5.33 5.76
CA THR A 98 -12.50 -6.41 5.93
C THR A 98 -13.91 -5.95 5.56
N LYS A 99 -14.78 -6.92 5.32
CA LYS A 99 -16.22 -6.71 5.45
C LYS A 99 -16.56 -6.12 6.83
N GLY A 100 -17.36 -5.07 6.86
CA GLY A 100 -17.77 -4.32 8.05
C GLY A 100 -16.88 -3.14 8.39
N SER A 101 -15.89 -2.83 7.55
CA SER A 101 -15.07 -1.65 7.69
C SER A 101 -15.91 -0.37 7.58
N ARG A 102 -15.58 0.65 8.37
CA ARG A 102 -16.30 1.92 8.43
C ARG A 102 -15.59 2.95 7.55
N SER A 103 -16.31 3.97 7.06
CA SER A 103 -15.68 5.16 6.48
C SER A 103 -14.68 4.94 5.31
N ILE A 104 -14.91 3.94 4.46
CA ILE A 104 -14.09 3.75 3.23
C ILE A 104 -14.40 4.78 2.13
N LEU A 105 -15.36 5.69 2.35
CA LEU A 105 -15.81 6.68 1.37
C LEU A 105 -14.65 7.51 0.80
N GLY A 106 -13.65 7.84 1.64
CA GLY A 106 -12.45 8.55 1.18
C GLY A 106 -11.68 7.78 0.10
N LEU A 107 -11.55 6.46 0.25
CA LEU A 107 -10.90 5.59 -0.74
C LEU A 107 -11.71 5.48 -2.04
N LEU A 108 -13.03 5.64 -1.97
CA LEU A 108 -13.94 5.53 -3.11
C LEU A 108 -13.97 6.78 -3.99
N THR A 109 -13.31 7.88 -3.58
CA THR A 109 -13.27 9.13 -4.35
C THR A 109 -12.77 8.90 -5.78
N ASP A 110 -11.73 8.07 -5.92
CA ASP A 110 -11.05 7.76 -7.18
C ASP A 110 -11.02 6.26 -7.52
N ALA A 111 -11.68 5.41 -6.71
CA ALA A 111 -11.71 3.98 -6.97
C ALA A 111 -12.65 3.63 -8.13
N GLU A 112 -12.17 2.77 -9.02
CA GLU A 112 -12.91 2.27 -10.19
C GLU A 112 -13.20 0.76 -10.08
N ILE A 113 -12.39 0.03 -9.33
CA ILE A 113 -12.44 -1.43 -9.22
C ILE A 113 -12.39 -1.84 -7.75
N LEU A 114 -13.31 -2.73 -7.36
CA LEU A 114 -13.25 -3.48 -6.12
C LEU A 114 -12.65 -4.85 -6.40
N VAL A 115 -11.60 -5.20 -5.67
CA VAL A 115 -10.93 -6.50 -5.77
C VAL A 115 -11.13 -7.26 -4.46
N THR A 116 -11.53 -8.52 -4.55
CA THR A 116 -11.57 -9.44 -3.41
C THR A 116 -10.36 -10.36 -3.48
N LEU A 117 -9.68 -10.51 -2.35
CA LEU A 117 -8.42 -11.24 -2.24
C LEU A 117 -8.48 -12.30 -1.13
N ASN A 118 -7.72 -13.37 -1.33
CA ASN A 118 -7.28 -14.29 -0.29
C ASN A 118 -5.76 -14.24 -0.21
N GLY A 119 -5.15 -14.30 0.97
CA GLY A 119 -3.69 -14.21 1.11
C GLY A 119 -3.24 -14.33 2.55
N LYS A 120 -2.08 -13.75 2.86
CA LYS A 120 -1.54 -13.69 4.22
C LYS A 120 -1.55 -12.25 4.71
N ALA A 121 -2.11 -12.03 5.90
CA ALA A 121 -2.04 -10.75 6.56
C ALA A 121 -0.77 -10.63 7.38
N SER A 122 0.08 -9.67 7.05
CA SER A 122 1.27 -9.32 7.83
C SER A 122 0.93 -8.49 9.08
N ALA A 123 -0.08 -7.62 8.99
CA ALA A 123 -0.59 -6.87 10.13
C ALA A 123 -2.08 -6.57 9.98
N PHE A 124 -2.77 -6.51 11.12
CA PHE A 124 -4.15 -6.06 11.21
C PHE A 124 -4.19 -4.80 12.06
N PHE A 125 -4.65 -3.71 11.47
CA PHE A 125 -4.85 -2.44 12.12
C PHE A 125 -6.33 -2.15 12.29
N GLU A 126 -6.73 -1.75 13.49
CA GLU A 126 -8.14 -1.44 13.78
C GLU A 126 -8.63 -0.21 13.00
N GLY A 127 -7.74 0.64 12.52
CA GLY A 127 -8.03 1.80 11.66
C GLY A 127 -6.90 2.03 10.65
N ASP A 128 -7.11 2.99 9.75
CA ASP A 128 -6.07 3.47 8.82
C ASP A 128 -4.89 4.08 9.61
N VAL A 129 -3.72 3.47 9.43
CA VAL A 129 -2.44 3.88 10.06
C VAL A 129 -1.63 4.84 9.20
N ASN A 130 -2.15 5.20 8.01
CA ASN A 130 -1.61 6.20 7.09
C ASN A 130 -0.13 5.97 6.73
N THR A 131 0.20 4.77 6.26
CA THR A 131 1.60 4.39 6.00
C THR A 131 2.14 4.94 4.67
N TYR A 132 3.44 5.20 4.63
CA TYR A 132 4.14 5.63 3.41
C TYR A 132 4.83 4.47 2.72
N LEU A 133 4.91 4.52 1.40
CA LEU A 133 5.65 3.55 0.61
C LEU A 133 7.02 4.10 0.22
N ASP A 134 8.04 3.27 0.37
CA ASP A 134 9.35 3.54 -0.20
C ASP A 134 9.43 3.19 -1.69
N ARG A 135 10.55 3.51 -2.35
CA ARG A 135 10.79 3.17 -3.77
C ARG A 135 10.68 1.69 -4.12
N ASN A 136 10.72 0.79 -3.13
CA ASN A 136 10.59 -0.65 -3.30
C ASN A 136 9.16 -1.15 -2.99
N GLY A 137 8.26 -0.25 -2.58
CA GLY A 137 6.89 -0.58 -2.21
C GLY A 137 6.76 -1.17 -0.80
N LEU A 138 7.73 -0.99 0.09
CA LEU A 138 7.60 -1.37 1.49
C LEU A 138 6.97 -0.24 2.30
N ARG A 139 6.13 -0.61 3.28
CA ARG A 139 5.39 0.34 4.12
C ARG A 139 6.20 0.79 5.32
N TRP A 140 6.07 2.07 5.64
CA TRP A 140 6.71 2.74 6.77
C TRP A 140 5.69 3.55 7.56
N LEU A 141 5.67 3.37 8.88
CA LEU A 141 4.92 4.22 9.78
C LEU A 141 5.80 5.42 10.19
N SER A 142 5.31 6.62 9.88
CA SER A 142 6.04 7.89 9.98
C SER A 142 5.42 8.81 11.03
N THR A 143 6.18 9.80 11.51
CA THR A 143 5.68 10.93 12.32
C THR A 143 5.29 12.16 11.48
N VAL A 144 5.69 12.20 10.20
CA VAL A 144 5.57 13.37 9.32
C VAL A 144 4.49 13.15 8.25
N GLY A 145 3.71 14.20 7.99
CA GLY A 145 2.88 14.33 6.79
C GLY A 145 1.48 13.72 6.84
N GLN A 146 1.07 13.21 7.99
CA GLN A 146 -0.22 12.57 8.15
C GLN A 146 -1.23 13.61 8.66
N GLY A 147 -2.48 13.56 8.20
CA GLY A 147 -3.56 14.41 8.70
C GLY A 147 -3.84 14.17 10.20
N ASP A 148 -5.08 13.84 10.59
CA ASP A 148 -5.44 13.60 12.00
C ASP A 148 -4.79 12.34 12.63
N VAL A 149 -3.58 11.90 12.24
CA VAL A 149 -2.93 10.80 12.96
C VAL A 149 -2.75 11.19 14.42
N SER A 150 -3.22 10.32 15.31
CA SER A 150 -3.30 10.66 16.73
C SER A 150 -1.89 10.90 17.26
N LYS A 151 -1.76 11.91 18.13
CA LYS A 151 -0.53 12.18 18.88
C LYS A 151 0.10 10.89 19.45
N SER A 152 -0.74 9.95 19.89
CA SER A 152 -0.32 8.65 20.40
C SER A 152 0.42 7.77 19.37
N ILE A 153 0.05 7.79 18.09
CA ILE A 153 0.81 7.09 17.05
C ILE A 153 2.17 7.76 16.83
N ASN A 154 2.21 9.09 16.80
CA ASN A 154 3.47 9.83 16.68
C ASN A 154 4.39 9.55 17.86
N ASP A 155 3.86 9.47 19.09
CA ASP A 155 4.62 9.12 20.29
C ASP A 155 5.20 7.70 20.17
N ILE A 156 4.44 6.73 19.62
CA ILE A 156 4.94 5.36 19.38
C ILE A 156 6.10 5.34 18.39
N VAL A 157 5.99 6.05 17.27
CA VAL A 157 7.06 6.12 16.26
C VAL A 157 8.28 6.85 16.84
N TYR A 158 8.07 7.90 17.64
CA TYR A 158 9.14 8.61 18.32
C TYR A 158 9.86 7.74 19.35
N GLU A 159 9.15 6.99 20.18
CA GLU A 159 9.77 6.03 21.11
C GLU A 159 10.59 4.97 20.37
N PHE A 160 10.08 4.47 19.24
CA PHE A 160 10.80 3.54 18.38
C PHE A 160 12.10 4.18 17.84
N SER A 161 12.02 5.41 17.32
CA SER A 161 13.18 6.13 16.78
C SER A 161 14.25 6.38 17.85
N MET A 162 13.84 6.79 19.05
CA MET A 162 14.72 7.01 20.20
C MET A 162 15.35 5.72 20.73
N THR A 163 14.82 4.55 20.37
CA THR A 163 15.43 3.26 20.68
C THR A 163 16.48 2.88 19.64
N ILE A 164 16.16 3.02 18.34
CA ILE A 164 17.01 2.49 17.26
C ILE A 164 18.12 3.45 16.83
N LEU A 165 17.86 4.76 16.77
CA LEU A 165 18.82 5.74 16.22
C LEU A 165 20.10 5.88 17.07
N PRO A 166 20.06 5.83 18.42
CA PRO A 166 21.28 5.80 19.20
C PRO A 166 22.18 4.58 18.89
N GLU A 167 21.58 3.42 18.63
CA GLU A 167 22.33 2.23 18.23
C GLU A 167 22.97 2.40 16.84
N VAL A 168 22.26 3.05 15.90
CA VAL A 168 22.78 3.40 14.58
C VAL A 168 23.95 4.37 14.69
N VAL A 169 23.81 5.43 15.49
CA VAL A 169 24.88 6.41 15.72
C VAL A 169 26.14 5.73 16.24
N LYS A 170 25.98 4.85 17.23
CA LYS A 170 27.10 4.08 17.80
C LYS A 170 27.76 3.14 16.78
N GLU A 171 26.97 2.38 16.03
CA GLU A 171 27.49 1.42 15.03
C GLU A 171 28.30 2.11 13.93
N PHE A 172 27.81 3.25 13.44
CA PHE A 172 28.40 3.94 12.30
C PHE A 172 29.36 5.06 12.70
N GLY A 173 29.62 5.25 14.00
CA GLY A 173 30.50 6.30 14.52
C GLY A 173 30.06 7.71 14.09
N ILE A 174 28.75 7.95 14.04
CA ILE A 174 28.18 9.22 13.60
C ILE A 174 28.46 10.26 14.67
N GLN A 175 29.02 11.40 14.27
CA GLN A 175 29.23 12.50 15.20
C GLN A 175 27.87 13.10 15.57
N ASN A 176 27.50 12.99 16.85
CA ASN A 176 26.33 13.64 17.42
C ASN A 176 26.76 14.48 18.62
N THR A 177 26.13 15.64 18.80
CA THR A 177 26.35 16.53 19.95
C THR A 177 25.13 16.48 20.86
N GLU A 178 25.25 16.92 22.12
CA GLU A 178 24.10 16.96 23.04
C GLU A 178 22.93 17.84 22.55
N LYS A 179 23.18 18.74 21.59
CA LYS A 179 22.19 19.66 21.03
C LYS A 179 21.66 19.24 19.64
N SER A 180 22.20 18.17 19.04
CA SER A 180 21.82 17.80 17.68
C SER A 180 20.63 16.84 17.66
N ASN A 181 19.82 16.96 16.59
CA ASN A 181 18.72 16.04 16.34
C ASN A 181 19.29 14.78 15.68
N LEU A 182 19.18 13.63 16.35
CA LEU A 182 19.70 12.35 15.86
C LEU A 182 19.24 12.02 14.44
N GLN A 183 18.00 12.35 14.09
CA GLN A 183 17.47 12.09 12.74
C GLN A 183 18.24 12.89 11.68
N ILE A 184 18.58 14.15 11.99
CA ILE A 184 19.35 15.02 11.10
C ILE A 184 20.77 14.51 10.96
N ASP A 185 21.43 14.13 12.06
CA ASP A 185 22.80 13.63 12.04
C ASP A 185 22.91 12.33 11.23
N VAL A 186 21.98 11.40 11.45
CA VAL A 186 21.92 10.14 10.70
C VAL A 186 21.60 10.39 9.23
N GLY A 187 20.65 11.28 8.94
CA GLY A 187 20.31 11.70 7.58
C GLY A 187 21.50 12.28 6.82
N ASN A 188 22.18 13.26 7.41
CA ASN A 188 23.38 13.87 6.85
C ASN A 188 24.51 12.87 6.63
N PHE A 189 24.71 11.96 7.59
CA PHE A 189 25.71 10.90 7.45
C PHE A 189 25.44 10.01 6.24
N ILE A 190 24.19 9.57 6.03
CA ILE A 190 23.88 8.56 5.02
C ILE A 190 23.62 9.13 3.62
N TYR A 191 23.25 10.42 3.52
CA TYR A 191 22.78 11.07 2.29
C TYR A 191 23.73 10.86 1.09
N ASP A 192 25.01 11.20 1.26
CA ASP A 192 26.03 11.12 0.19
C ASP A 192 26.82 9.81 0.16
N LYS A 193 26.42 8.81 0.95
CA LYS A 193 27.13 7.52 0.98
C LYS A 193 26.85 6.69 -0.27
N ASP A 194 27.82 5.84 -0.61
CA ASP A 194 27.72 4.91 -1.72
C ASP A 194 26.65 3.81 -1.47
N GLY A 195 26.28 3.09 -2.53
CA GLY A 195 25.28 2.04 -2.43
C GLY A 195 25.67 0.90 -1.49
N SER A 196 26.97 0.62 -1.32
CA SER A 196 27.45 -0.41 -0.41
C SER A 196 27.21 -0.03 1.06
N THR A 197 27.54 1.21 1.43
CA THR A 197 27.32 1.73 2.77
C THR A 197 25.83 1.84 3.08
N LYS A 198 25.02 2.35 2.13
CA LYS A 198 23.54 2.38 2.27
C LYS A 198 22.95 0.98 2.51
N ARG A 199 23.43 -0.06 1.82
CA ARG A 199 23.00 -1.44 2.10
C ARG A 199 23.38 -1.92 3.50
N LYS A 200 24.59 -1.61 3.98
CA LYS A 200 25.02 -1.96 5.35
C LYS A 200 24.16 -1.27 6.40
N PHE A 201 23.90 0.02 6.21
CA PHE A 201 23.00 0.83 7.04
C PHE A 201 21.60 0.21 7.12
N MET A 202 20.98 -0.07 5.96
CA MET A 202 19.65 -0.69 5.93
C MET A 202 19.62 -2.06 6.58
N ARG A 203 20.65 -2.89 6.36
CA ARG A 203 20.73 -4.20 7.00
C ARG A 203 20.77 -4.09 8.52
N PHE A 204 21.65 -3.24 9.04
CA PHE A 204 21.74 -3.00 10.48
C PHE A 204 20.42 -2.50 11.05
N TYR A 205 19.79 -1.52 10.38
CA TYR A 205 18.51 -0.97 10.79
C TYR A 205 17.42 -2.05 10.86
N TYR A 206 17.27 -2.86 9.80
CA TYR A 206 16.30 -3.95 9.78
C TYR A 206 16.58 -5.04 10.84
N ASP A 207 17.85 -5.36 11.10
CA ASP A 207 18.23 -6.33 12.13
C ASP A 207 17.85 -5.85 13.55
N LYS A 208 17.94 -4.54 13.80
CA LYS A 208 17.45 -3.93 15.06
C LYS A 208 15.93 -3.85 15.08
N ALA A 209 15.32 -3.37 13.99
CA ALA A 209 13.87 -3.24 13.85
C ALA A 209 13.16 -4.59 14.07
N LYS A 210 13.72 -5.71 13.58
CA LYS A 210 13.16 -7.06 13.79
C LYS A 210 12.98 -7.44 15.27
N LYS A 211 13.77 -6.85 16.17
CA LYS A 211 13.66 -7.10 17.61
C LYS A 211 12.53 -6.28 18.25
N LEU A 212 12.20 -5.15 17.65
CA LEU A 212 11.26 -4.14 18.17
C LEU A 212 9.87 -4.24 17.53
N VAL A 213 9.81 -4.51 16.22
CA VAL A 213 8.58 -4.70 15.45
C VAL A 213 8.03 -6.10 15.72
N ARG A 214 7.33 -6.23 16.85
CA ARG A 214 6.70 -7.46 17.32
C ARG A 214 5.26 -7.18 17.71
N LYS A 215 4.53 -8.25 18.05
CA LYS A 215 3.13 -8.18 18.50
C LYS A 215 2.84 -7.07 19.53
N PRO A 216 3.67 -6.84 20.57
CA PRO A 216 3.42 -5.76 21.53
C PRO A 216 3.39 -4.36 20.91
N LEU A 217 4.22 -4.09 19.89
CA LEU A 217 4.22 -2.80 19.19
C LEU A 217 2.94 -2.65 18.35
N ILE A 218 2.55 -3.68 17.62
CA ILE A 218 1.30 -3.70 16.83
C ILE A 218 0.09 -3.54 17.74
N ASP A 219 0.07 -4.21 18.89
CA ASP A 219 -1.00 -4.06 19.88
C ASP A 219 -1.03 -2.64 20.48
N LYS A 220 0.13 -1.98 20.66
CA LYS A 220 0.22 -0.58 21.11
C LYS A 220 -0.35 0.38 20.05
N ILE A 221 -0.04 0.14 18.77
CA ILE A 221 -0.61 0.88 17.64
C ILE A 221 -2.12 0.71 17.60
N ASN A 222 -2.63 -0.52 17.70
CA ASN A 222 -4.06 -0.80 17.69
C ASN A 222 -4.81 -0.13 18.85
N ARG A 223 -4.25 -0.13 20.06
CA ARG A 223 -4.84 0.62 21.19
C ARG A 223 -4.92 2.12 20.92
N ALA A 224 -3.91 2.70 20.27
CA ALA A 224 -3.91 4.11 19.88
C ALA A 224 -4.94 4.42 18.78
N LEU A 225 -5.23 3.46 17.89
CA LEU A 225 -6.25 3.58 16.84
C LEU A 225 -7.68 3.36 17.38
N GLY A 226 -7.86 2.46 18.35
CA GLY A 226 -9.16 2.12 18.93
C GLY A 226 -9.92 3.34 19.47
N TRP A 227 -9.19 4.37 19.93
CA TRP A 227 -9.79 5.64 20.35
C TRP A 227 -10.47 6.40 19.19
N ARG A 228 -9.91 6.34 17.97
CA ARG A 228 -10.51 6.94 16.75
C ARG A 228 -11.68 6.11 16.22
N ASN A 229 -11.66 4.79 16.43
CA ASN A 229 -12.77 3.92 16.04
C ASN A 229 -14.07 4.20 16.82
N ASN A 230 -13.97 4.65 18.06
CA ASN A 230 -15.12 5.14 18.83
C ASN A 230 -15.79 6.36 18.20
N GLN A 231 -15.10 7.06 17.29
CA GLN A 231 -15.61 8.23 16.57
C GLN A 231 -16.06 7.91 15.13
N ASN A 232 -16.06 6.63 14.70
CA ASN A 232 -16.42 6.19 13.34
C ASN A 232 -15.58 6.81 12.21
N LEU A 233 -14.36 7.26 12.50
CA LEU A 233 -13.58 8.10 11.57
C LEU A 233 -12.70 7.36 10.56
N SER A 234 -12.61 6.03 10.61
CA SER A 234 -11.68 5.30 9.74
C SER A 234 -12.09 3.85 9.44
N HIS A 235 -11.55 3.35 8.33
CA HIS A 235 -11.63 1.96 7.90
C HIS A 235 -10.51 1.16 8.56
N ASN A 236 -10.74 -0.12 8.87
CA ASN A 236 -9.66 -0.99 9.27
C ASN A 236 -8.69 -1.24 8.11
N GLU A 237 -7.39 -1.25 8.39
CA GLU A 237 -6.35 -1.56 7.40
C GLU A 237 -5.72 -2.92 7.71
N ILE A 238 -5.57 -3.74 6.68
CA ILE A 238 -4.92 -5.05 6.74
C ILE A 238 -3.82 -5.03 5.69
N LEU A 239 -2.59 -5.30 6.10
CA LEU A 239 -1.49 -5.44 5.15
C LEU A 239 -1.46 -6.87 4.66
N VAL A 240 -1.74 -7.06 3.36
CA VAL A 240 -1.90 -8.39 2.75
C VAL A 240 -0.85 -8.61 1.68
N HIS A 241 -0.18 -9.76 1.72
CA HIS A 241 0.77 -10.21 0.70
C HIS A 241 0.48 -11.67 0.31
N ASP A 242 1.26 -12.20 -0.64
CA ASP A 242 1.15 -13.59 -1.10
C ASP A 242 -0.31 -13.94 -1.45
N PHE A 243 -1.00 -12.98 -2.09
CA PHE A 243 -2.42 -13.04 -2.30
C PHE A 243 -2.79 -13.64 -3.65
N LYS A 244 -4.06 -14.01 -3.77
CA LYS A 244 -4.78 -14.42 -4.97
C LYS A 244 -6.00 -13.55 -5.17
N ILE A 245 -6.18 -13.04 -6.39
CA ILE A 245 -7.40 -12.34 -6.79
C ILE A 245 -8.49 -13.39 -6.96
N VAL A 246 -9.59 -13.26 -6.21
CA VAL A 246 -10.70 -14.23 -6.25
C VAL A 246 -11.97 -13.65 -6.87
N ASN A 247 -12.10 -12.33 -6.90
CA ASN A 247 -13.22 -11.67 -7.56
C ASN A 247 -12.88 -10.20 -7.87
N THR A 248 -13.47 -9.67 -8.93
CA THR A 248 -13.35 -8.28 -9.35
C THR A 248 -14.73 -7.72 -9.68
N LYS A 249 -14.98 -6.46 -9.33
CA LYS A 249 -16.20 -5.73 -9.69
C LYS A 249 -15.85 -4.31 -10.11
N LEU A 250 -16.51 -3.81 -11.15
CA LEU A 250 -16.45 -2.39 -11.54
C LEU A 250 -17.32 -1.57 -10.58
N ILE A 251 -16.76 -0.49 -10.04
CA ILE A 251 -17.45 0.40 -9.11
C ILE A 251 -18.20 1.46 -9.91
N ILE A 252 -19.52 1.50 -9.76
CA ILE A 252 -20.37 2.57 -10.28
C ILE A 252 -20.42 3.67 -9.22
N SER A 253 -19.94 4.85 -9.59
CA SER A 253 -20.03 6.06 -8.77
C SER A 253 -21.41 6.69 -8.91
N GLU A 254 -21.90 7.30 -7.83
CA GLU A 254 -23.09 8.16 -7.83
C GLU A 254 -22.89 9.39 -8.75
N GLU A 255 -21.63 9.79 -9.00
CA GLU A 255 -21.30 10.82 -9.97
C GLU A 255 -21.16 10.21 -11.37
N SER A 256 -22.12 10.49 -12.26
CA SER A 256 -22.16 9.94 -13.63
C SER A 256 -20.85 10.14 -14.39
N SER A 257 -20.22 11.32 -14.27
CA SER A 257 -18.96 11.65 -14.95
C SER A 257 -17.81 10.70 -14.58
N LYS A 258 -17.79 10.19 -13.34
CA LYS A 258 -16.77 9.23 -12.87
C LYS A 258 -17.03 7.85 -13.44
N SER A 259 -18.29 7.40 -13.42
CA SER A 259 -18.70 6.12 -13.99
C SER A 259 -18.44 6.06 -15.50
N ASP A 260 -18.71 7.14 -16.24
CA ASP A 260 -18.43 7.22 -17.67
C ASP A 260 -16.93 7.05 -17.97
N ARG A 261 -16.07 7.74 -17.21
CA ARG A 261 -14.60 7.60 -17.33
C ARG A 261 -14.13 6.19 -17.02
N MET A 262 -14.67 5.58 -15.96
CA MET A 262 -14.37 4.19 -15.61
C MET A 262 -14.78 3.25 -16.74
N PHE A 263 -16.00 3.36 -17.28
CA PHE A 263 -16.48 2.50 -18.36
C PHE A 263 -15.70 2.68 -19.66
N GLU A 264 -15.28 3.90 -19.99
CA GLU A 264 -14.41 4.15 -21.15
C GLU A 264 -13.06 3.42 -21.00
N ARG A 265 -12.43 3.51 -19.83
CA ARG A 265 -11.18 2.79 -19.53
C ARG A 265 -11.37 1.28 -19.52
N ALA A 266 -12.41 0.80 -18.84
CA ALA A 266 -12.76 -0.62 -18.80
C ALA A 266 -13.04 -1.19 -20.19
N ARG A 267 -13.70 -0.43 -21.08
CA ARG A 267 -13.91 -0.84 -22.48
C ARG A 267 -12.58 -1.01 -23.22
N LYS A 268 -11.67 -0.05 -23.05
CA LYS A 268 -10.38 -0.05 -23.72
C LYS A 268 -9.49 -1.22 -23.29
N GLU A 269 -9.59 -1.60 -22.01
CA GLU A 269 -8.82 -2.69 -21.41
C GLU A 269 -9.62 -4.01 -21.35
N GLU A 270 -10.74 -4.10 -22.07
CA GLU A 270 -11.60 -5.30 -22.22
C GLU A 270 -12.23 -5.85 -20.91
N LEU A 271 -12.43 -5.00 -19.90
CA LEU A 271 -12.92 -5.35 -18.55
C LEU A 271 -14.46 -5.28 -18.38
N LEU A 272 -15.21 -4.90 -19.43
CA LEU A 272 -16.68 -4.72 -19.34
C LEU A 272 -17.48 -6.01 -19.08
N HIS A 273 -16.84 -7.17 -19.17
CA HIS A 273 -17.45 -8.45 -18.87
C HIS A 273 -17.57 -8.70 -17.36
N TRP A 274 -16.97 -7.86 -16.51
CA TRP A 274 -17.08 -7.97 -15.06
C TRP A 274 -18.41 -7.46 -14.52
N ASP A 275 -18.85 -8.07 -13.42
CA ASP A 275 -19.95 -7.56 -12.62
C ASP A 275 -19.70 -6.13 -12.13
N THR A 276 -20.78 -5.40 -11.87
CA THR A 276 -20.74 -4.07 -11.27
C THR A 276 -21.15 -4.08 -9.80
N ILE A 277 -20.80 -3.01 -9.08
CA ILE A 277 -21.25 -2.72 -7.70
C ILE A 277 -21.37 -1.21 -7.50
N GLN A 278 -22.39 -0.75 -6.77
CA GLN A 278 -22.52 0.66 -6.44
C GLN A 278 -21.49 1.08 -5.38
N ALA A 279 -20.90 2.27 -5.51
CA ALA A 279 -19.96 2.80 -4.53
C ALA A 279 -20.56 2.84 -3.11
N SER A 280 -21.86 3.17 -3.00
CA SER A 280 -22.62 3.15 -1.76
C SER A 280 -22.73 1.74 -1.14
N ASP A 281 -22.82 0.69 -1.96
CA ASP A 281 -22.78 -0.71 -1.49
C ASP A 281 -21.37 -1.11 -1.04
N VAL A 282 -20.32 -0.66 -1.74
CA VAL A 282 -18.92 -0.88 -1.30
C VAL A 282 -18.74 -0.23 0.08
N ALA A 283 -19.20 1.03 0.24
CA ALA A 283 -19.13 1.78 1.49
C ALA A 283 -19.86 1.11 2.66
N ASN A 284 -20.87 0.31 2.35
CA ASN A 284 -21.73 -0.38 3.31
C ASN A 284 -21.59 -1.90 3.24
N LEU A 285 -20.41 -2.44 2.86
CA LEU A 285 -20.13 -3.87 2.94
C LEU A 285 -20.23 -4.36 4.39
N ARG A 286 -21.43 -4.60 4.92
CA ARG A 286 -21.68 -5.03 6.30
C ARG A 286 -21.39 -6.52 6.47
N LYS A 287 -20.87 -6.93 7.64
CA LYS A 287 -20.95 -8.33 8.05
C LYS A 287 -22.44 -8.72 8.02
N LYS A 288 -22.80 -9.64 7.13
CA LYS A 288 -24.11 -10.30 7.20
C LYS A 288 -23.94 -11.43 8.20
#